data_AF-A0A734JD09-F1
#
_entry.id   AF-A0A734JD09-F1
#
_cell.length_a   1.000
_cell.length_b   1.000
_cell.length_c   1.000
_cell.angle_alpha   90.00
_cell.angle_beta   90.00
_cell.angle_gamma   90.00
#
_symmetry.space_group_name_H-M   'P 1'
#
loop_
_entity.id
_entity.type
_entity.pdbx_description
1 polymer ?
#
loop_
_entity_poly.entity_id
_entity_poly.type
_entity_poly.pdbx_seq_one_letter_code
_entity_poly.pdbx_strand_id
1 'polypeptide(L)'
;MKTETPSVKIVAIAADEAGQRIDNFLRTQLKGVPKSMIYRILRKGEVRVNKKRIKPEYKLEAGDEVRIPPVRVAEREEEAVSPHLQKV
;
A
#
# COMPACT_ATOMS: atom_id res chain seq x y z
N MET A 1 22.87 13.56 13.69
CA MET A 1 21.72 12.62 13.59
C MET A 1 21.15 12.74 12.19
N LYS A 2 21.34 11.73 11.31
CA LYS A 2 20.84 11.80 9.94
C LYS A 2 19.32 11.60 9.97
N THR A 3 18.55 12.67 9.91
CA THR A 3 17.13 12.62 9.60
C THR A 3 16.98 12.22 8.14
N GLU A 4 16.94 10.93 7.86
CA GLU A 4 16.56 10.46 6.53
C GLU A 4 15.08 10.80 6.31
N THR A 5 14.86 11.80 5.47
CA THR A 5 13.55 12.20 5.00
C THR A 5 12.87 10.98 4.41
N PRO A 6 11.67 10.61 4.87
CA PRO A 6 10.95 9.49 4.28
C PRO A 6 10.73 9.79 2.80
N SER A 7 11.42 9.07 1.91
CA SER A 7 11.43 9.31 0.47
C SER A 7 10.41 8.43 -0.25
N VAL A 8 9.73 9.02 -1.23
CA VAL A 8 8.76 8.32 -2.06
C VAL A 8 9.49 7.32 -2.95
N LYS A 9 8.96 6.10 -3.07
CA LYS A 9 9.48 5.08 -4.00
C LYS A 9 8.59 5.03 -5.24
N ILE A 10 9.22 4.87 -6.40
CA ILE A 10 8.53 4.60 -7.66
C ILE A 10 9.01 3.22 -8.11
N VAL A 11 8.07 2.32 -8.37
CA VAL A 11 8.34 0.94 -8.76
C VAL A 11 7.68 0.70 -10.11
N ALA A 12 8.47 0.25 -11.09
CA ALA A 12 7.96 -0.19 -12.38
C ALA A 12 7.51 -1.66 -12.29
N ILE A 13 6.34 -1.97 -12.83
CA ILE A 13 5.79 -3.33 -12.83
C ILE A 13 6.41 -4.14 -13.97
N ALA A 14 7.02 -5.26 -13.61
CA ALA A 14 7.56 -6.21 -14.58
C ALA A 14 6.46 -7.14 -15.14
N ALA A 15 6.76 -7.85 -16.23
CA ALA A 15 5.78 -8.68 -16.94
C ALA A 15 5.27 -9.87 -16.10
N ASP A 16 6.09 -10.40 -15.21
CA ASP A 16 5.78 -11.44 -14.22
C ASP A 16 4.87 -10.94 -13.09
N GLU A 17 4.90 -9.63 -12.81
CA GLU A 17 4.05 -8.98 -11.83
C GLU A 17 2.73 -8.46 -12.41
N ALA A 18 2.58 -8.47 -13.74
CA ALA A 18 1.37 -8.04 -14.42
C ALA A 18 0.17 -8.97 -14.13
N GLY A 19 -1.04 -8.40 -14.15
CA GLY A 19 -2.29 -9.11 -13.90
C GLY A 19 -2.63 -9.30 -12.42
N GLN A 20 -1.68 -9.08 -11.50
CA GLN A 20 -1.98 -9.08 -10.07
C GLN A 20 -2.70 -7.80 -9.65
N ARG A 21 -3.51 -7.88 -8.59
CA ARG A 21 -4.16 -6.70 -8.00
C ARG A 21 -3.14 -5.84 -7.26
N ILE A 22 -3.33 -4.52 -7.30
CA ILE A 22 -2.45 -3.58 -6.60
C ILE A 22 -2.38 -3.82 -5.09
N ASP A 23 -3.46 -4.28 -4.46
CA ASP A 23 -3.47 -4.55 -3.02
C ASP A 23 -2.61 -5.76 -2.66
N ASN A 24 -2.53 -6.75 -3.55
CA ASN A 24 -1.58 -7.87 -3.43
C ASN A 24 -0.14 -7.40 -3.61
N PHE A 25 0.13 -6.62 -4.66
CA PHE A 25 1.45 -6.05 -4.92
C PHE A 25 1.95 -5.23 -3.73
N LEU A 26 1.12 -4.32 -3.20
CA LEU A 26 1.47 -3.49 -2.05
C LEU A 26 1.68 -4.32 -0.78
N ARG A 27 0.97 -5.43 -0.59
CA ARG A 27 1.21 -6.31 0.56
C ARG A 27 2.59 -6.98 0.49
N THR A 28 3.03 -7.34 -0.71
CA THR A 28 4.38 -7.89 -0.94
C THR A 28 5.46 -6.83 -0.73
N GLN A 29 5.21 -5.61 -1.20
CA GLN A 29 6.16 -4.50 -1.12
C GLN A 29 6.24 -3.86 0.28
N LEU A 30 5.11 -3.80 0.99
CA LEU A 30 4.97 -3.22 2.33
C LEU A 30 4.84 -4.34 3.38
N LYS A 31 5.86 -5.18 3.49
CA LYS A 31 5.87 -6.28 4.47
C LYS A 31 5.68 -5.75 5.89
N GLY A 32 4.79 -6.37 6.65
CA GLY A 32 4.45 -5.96 8.01
C GLY A 32 3.40 -4.86 8.13
N VAL A 33 3.01 -4.21 7.02
CA VAL A 33 1.93 -3.21 7.07
C VAL A 33 0.56 -3.91 7.14
N PRO A 34 -0.31 -3.56 8.11
CA PRO A 34 -1.65 -4.13 8.20
C PRO A 34 -2.49 -3.85 6.96
N LYS A 35 -3.33 -4.81 6.56
CA LYS A 35 -4.23 -4.70 5.41
C LYS A 35 -5.06 -3.41 5.47
N SER A 36 -5.64 -3.08 6.63
CA SER A 36 -6.42 -1.86 6.85
C SER A 36 -5.66 -0.57 6.51
N MET A 37 -4.36 -0.52 6.82
CA MET A 37 -3.50 0.60 6.49
C MET A 37 -3.24 0.70 4.98
N ILE A 38 -3.02 -0.44 4.29
CA ILE A 38 -2.88 -0.48 2.83
C ILE A 38 -4.14 0.08 2.15
N TYR A 39 -5.32 -0.34 2.58
CA TYR A 39 -6.57 0.23 2.05
C TYR A 39 -6.72 1.71 2.39
N ARG A 40 -6.27 2.16 3.57
CA ARG A 40 -6.31 3.58 3.96
C ARG A 40 -5.45 4.44 3.02
N ILE A 41 -4.20 4.05 2.75
CA ILE A 41 -3.31 4.82 1.86
C ILE A 41 -3.79 4.80 0.40
N LEU A 42 -4.36 3.69 -0.07
CA LEU A 42 -5.00 3.59 -1.39
C LEU A 42 -6.22 4.51 -1.48
N ARG A 43 -7.11 4.45 -0.48
CA ARG A 43 -8.32 5.31 -0.44
C ARG A 43 -7.97 6.78 -0.29
N LYS A 44 -6.91 7.16 0.41
CA LYS A 44 -6.44 8.55 0.47
C LYS A 44 -5.78 9.02 -0.84
N GLY A 45 -5.42 8.10 -1.74
CA GLY A 45 -4.75 8.42 -2.99
C GLY A 45 -3.26 8.75 -2.81
N GLU A 46 -2.67 8.28 -1.71
CA GLU A 46 -1.23 8.40 -1.45
C GLU A 46 -0.42 7.47 -2.36
N VAL A 47 -0.98 6.29 -2.66
CA VAL A 47 -0.48 5.40 -3.71
C VAL A 47 -1.12 5.78 -5.05
N ARG A 48 -0.28 5.88 -6.09
CA ARG A 48 -0.72 6.21 -7.45
C ARG A 48 -0.08 5.28 -8.47
N VAL A 49 -0.82 4.99 -9.54
CA VAL A 49 -0.31 4.26 -10.70
C VAL A 49 -0.36 5.22 -11.87
N ASN A 50 0.76 5.41 -12.58
CA ASN A 50 0.86 6.32 -13.72
C ASN A 50 0.30 7.72 -13.40
N LYS A 51 0.62 8.23 -12.19
CA LYS A 51 0.15 9.52 -11.62
C LYS A 51 -1.36 9.61 -11.33
N LYS A 52 -2.13 8.53 -11.56
CA LYS A 52 -3.58 8.44 -11.31
C LYS A 52 -3.90 7.76 -9.98
N ARG A 53 -5.02 8.16 -9.38
CA ARG A 53 -5.61 7.44 -8.24
C ARG A 53 -6.37 6.23 -8.78
N ILE A 54 -6.19 5.08 -8.13
CA ILE A 54 -6.72 3.80 -8.57
C ILE A 54 -7.48 3.11 -7.43
N LYS A 55 -8.35 2.16 -7.77
CA LYS A 55 -9.07 1.35 -6.79
C LYS A 55 -8.24 0.14 -6.34
N PRO A 56 -8.45 -0.40 -5.13
CA PRO A 56 -7.72 -1.59 -4.66
C PRO A 56 -7.84 -2.82 -5.56
N GLU A 57 -8.91 -2.92 -6.34
CA GLU A 57 -9.15 -4.02 -7.29
C GLU A 57 -8.42 -3.84 -8.63
N TYR A 58 -7.73 -2.71 -8.83
CA TYR A 58 -6.97 -2.44 -10.05
C TYR A 58 -5.94 -3.54 -10.29
N LYS A 59 -5.97 -4.13 -11.49
CA LYS A 59 -4.98 -5.09 -11.95
C LYS A 59 -3.84 -4.32 -12.60
N LEU A 60 -2.63 -4.58 -12.13
CA LEU A 60 -1.42 -3.95 -12.65
C LEU A 60 -1.12 -4.47 -14.05
N GLU A 61 -0.60 -3.59 -14.91
CA GLU A 61 -0.12 -3.94 -16.23
C GLU A 61 1.40 -3.83 -16.29
N ALA A 62 2.04 -4.61 -17.18
CA ALA A 62 3.47 -4.52 -17.38
C ALA A 62 3.84 -3.10 -17.87
N GLY A 63 4.84 -2.49 -17.25
CA GLY A 63 5.22 -1.11 -17.51
C GLY A 63 4.48 -0.05 -16.69
N ASP A 64 3.53 -0.43 -15.84
CA ASP A 64 2.91 0.50 -14.89
C ASP A 64 3.96 1.06 -13.92
N GLU A 65 3.88 2.36 -13.61
CA GLU A 65 4.68 3.00 -12.57
C GLU A 65 3.85 3.22 -11.30
N VAL A 66 4.18 2.49 -10.24
CA VAL A 66 3.54 2.61 -8.93
C VAL A 66 4.34 3.52 -8.02
N ARG A 67 3.75 4.66 -7.66
CA ARG A 67 4.25 5.57 -6.63
C ARG A 67 3.77 5.08 -5.25
N ILE A 68 4.72 4.77 -4.37
CA ILE A 68 4.48 4.28 -3.03
C ILE A 68 4.99 5.33 -2.02
N PRO A 69 4.15 5.80 -1.10
CA PRO A 69 4.59 6.72 -0.07
C PRO A 69 5.54 6.00 0.90
N PRO A 70 6.40 6.76 1.59
CA PRO A 70 7.23 6.19 2.64
C PRO A 70 6.36 5.81 3.85
N VAL A 71 5.96 4.55 3.91
CA VAL A 71 5.24 4.00 5.06
C VAL A 71 6.26 3.46 6.05
N ARG A 72 6.42 4.14 7.18
CA ARG A 72 7.14 3.57 8.33
C ARG A 72 6.20 2.58 9.00
N VAL A 73 6.57 1.31 8.97
CA VAL A 73 5.94 0.32 9.85
C VAL A 73 6.53 0.61 11.22
N ALA A 74 5.75 1.23 12.11
CA ALA A 74 6.08 1.16 13.52
C ALA A 74 6.08 -0.34 13.87
N GLU A 75 7.17 -0.84 14.43
CA GLU A 75 7.20 -2.19 15.00
C GLU A 75 6.00 -2.31 15.94
N ARG A 76 5.05 -3.16 15.55
CA ARG A 76 3.82 -3.57 16.25
C ARG A 76 3.45 -2.72 17.48
N GLU A 77 2.51 -1.81 17.31
CA GLU A 77 1.41 -1.79 18.28
C GLU A 77 0.47 -2.93 17.86
N GLU A 78 0.64 -4.08 18.52
CA GLU A 78 -0.45 -5.03 18.66
C GLU A 78 -1.66 -4.28 19.21
N GLU A 79 -2.85 -4.67 18.73
CA GLU A 79 -4.17 -4.24 19.22
C GLU A 79 -4.70 -2.87 18.75
N ALA A 80 -5.55 -2.94 17.72
CA ALA A 80 -6.87 -2.31 17.80
C ALA A 80 -7.83 -3.09 16.88
N VAL A 81 -8.20 -4.29 17.33
CA VAL A 81 -9.44 -4.93 16.85
C VAL A 81 -10.56 -3.96 17.22
N SER A 82 -11.31 -3.47 16.22
CA SER A 82 -12.39 -2.50 16.45
C SER A 82 -13.42 -3.08 17.43
N PRO A 83 -13.74 -2.41 18.55
CA PRO A 83 -14.81 -2.84 19.44
C PRO A 83 -16.14 -2.38 18.86
N HIS A 84 -16.69 -3.13 17.90
CA HIS A 84 -18.10 -2.98 17.58
C HIS A 84 -18.74 -4.28 17.10
N LEU A 85 -19.00 -5.17 18.07
CA LEU A 85 -20.15 -6.06 18.00
C LEU A 85 -20.78 -6.11 19.38
N GLN A 86 -21.48 -5.04 19.76
CA GLN A 86 -22.36 -5.08 20.91
C GLN A 86 -23.57 -5.94 20.53
N LYS A 87 -23.74 -7.05 21.25
CA LYS A 87 -24.94 -7.90 21.26
C LYS A 87 -26.21 -7.06 21.34
N VAL A 88 -27.21 -7.42 20.53
CA VAL A 88 -28.62 -7.68 20.91
C VAL A 88 -29.27 -8.58 19.88
#